data_AF-A0A562QZ91-F1
#
_entry.id   AF-A0A562QZ91-F1
#
_cell.length_a   1.000
_cell.length_b   1.000
_cell.length_c   1.000
_cell.angle_alpha   90.00
_cell.angle_beta   90.00
_cell.angle_gamma   90.00
#
_symmetry.space_group_name_H-M   'P 1'
#
loop_
_entity.id
_entity.type
_entity.pdbx_description
1 polymer ?
#
loop_
_entity_poly.entity_id
_entity_poly.type
_entity_poly.pdbx_seq_one_letter_code
_entity_poly.pdbx_strand_id
1 'polypeptide(L)'
;MRWLRVRLARMAVSPWAPLASFVAILALTRSPWGVPLGFLAVWWLTRPGGKLHDMAEQLRDPARWTSIPPDADDLAGHASTAPRQIGSWGELGMGGPEYGTLLLPDGAILHEIDGVSRVGTSALYLATKVGRGGNTVLVYDSATQRLHDLPLPASTPSLTEQRLRAACAADPSPIPLHRVLGLLLAAEVPVPAPLLERRLRNGRLLTARLLLPADLRGAGEPETLLHTLPYQLSVDGHPTAIYVSGLEDCHESPSGDQFAVRGILLRRHRVEAGLWHHCYLGRYYTVQAHASNGEGTFFLDVARLADGGAVTYTLDRCSWGPDGRIALPPPSAPMALDVHWQRPPLRVATRDRTARLQLPERLPDAALDYSRA
;
A
#
# COMPACT_ATOMS: atom_id res chain seq x y z
N MET A 1 1.55 12.48 -0.06
CA MET A 1 0.31 11.67 -0.21
C MET A 1 0.01 11.15 -1.63
N ARG A 2 0.61 11.66 -2.72
CA ARG A 2 0.41 11.09 -4.09
C ARG A 2 1.02 9.69 -4.33
N TRP A 3 1.92 9.24 -3.46
CA TRP A 3 2.63 7.95 -3.56
C TRP A 3 1.75 6.72 -3.25
N LEU A 4 0.61 6.90 -2.57
CA LEU A 4 -0.29 5.81 -2.16
C LEU A 4 -0.95 5.06 -3.35
N ARG A 5 -1.06 5.71 -4.52
CA ARG A 5 -1.63 5.08 -5.73
C ARG A 5 -0.69 4.06 -6.39
N VAL A 6 0.61 4.10 -6.09
CA VAL A 6 1.64 3.35 -6.84
C VAL A 6 1.74 1.89 -6.40
N ARG A 7 1.50 1.55 -5.13
CA ARG A 7 1.58 0.15 -4.65
C ARG A 7 0.30 -0.66 -4.84
N LEU A 8 -0.87 -0.01 -4.86
CA LEU A 8 -2.16 -0.70 -5.05
C LEU A 8 -2.37 -1.23 -6.48
N ALA A 9 -1.60 -0.77 -7.46
CA ALA A 9 -1.67 -1.27 -8.82
C ALA A 9 -1.05 -2.68 -9.02
N ARG A 10 -0.38 -3.25 -7.99
CA ARG A 10 0.30 -4.56 -8.09
C ARG A 10 -0.55 -5.77 -7.64
N MET A 11 -1.85 -5.64 -7.39
CA MET A 11 -2.67 -6.78 -7.00
C MET A 11 -3.92 -6.91 -7.86
N ALA A 12 -3.89 -7.92 -8.75
CA ALA A 12 -4.96 -8.87 -9.04
C ALA A 12 -4.89 -9.41 -10.48
N VAL A 13 -3.73 -9.91 -10.91
CA VAL A 13 -3.71 -11.03 -11.85
C VAL A 13 -3.15 -12.20 -11.08
N SER A 14 -4.01 -13.18 -10.79
CA SER A 14 -3.56 -14.45 -10.22
C SER A 14 -2.41 -14.98 -11.09
N PRO A 15 -1.25 -15.35 -10.53
CA PRO A 15 -0.14 -15.90 -11.32
C PRO A 15 -0.52 -17.19 -12.06
N TRP A 16 -1.67 -17.78 -11.72
CA TRP A 16 -2.21 -19.00 -12.32
C TRP A 16 -3.19 -18.75 -13.47
N ALA A 17 -3.71 -17.53 -13.64
CA ALA A 17 -4.63 -17.19 -14.73
C ALA A 17 -4.02 -17.43 -16.12
N PRO A 18 -2.79 -16.97 -16.43
CA PRO A 18 -2.17 -17.25 -17.73
C PRO A 18 -1.88 -18.74 -17.92
N LEU A 19 -1.51 -19.47 -16.86
CA LEU A 19 -1.24 -20.91 -16.94
C LEU A 19 -2.51 -21.72 -17.21
N ALA A 20 -3.62 -21.40 -16.53
CA ALA A 20 -4.90 -22.07 -16.72
C ALA A 20 -5.48 -21.80 -18.12
N SER A 21 -5.38 -20.55 -18.61
CA SER A 21 -5.75 -20.20 -19.99
C SER A 21 -4.87 -20.93 -21.01
N PHE A 22 -3.56 -21.04 -20.76
CA PHE A 22 -2.63 -21.75 -21.65
C PHE A 22 -2.91 -23.26 -21.73
N VAL A 23 -3.20 -23.91 -20.59
CA VAL A 23 -3.57 -25.34 -20.55
C VAL A 23 -4.91 -25.59 -21.23
N ALA A 24 -5.91 -24.72 -21.04
CA ALA A 24 -7.20 -24.83 -21.71
C ALA A 24 -7.08 -24.69 -23.24
N ILE A 25 -6.28 -23.72 -23.71
CA ILE A 25 -6.02 -23.50 -25.15
C ILE A 25 -5.25 -24.69 -25.77
N LEU A 26 -4.27 -25.25 -25.05
CA LEU A 26 -3.53 -26.45 -25.49
C LEU A 26 -4.40 -27.71 -25.53
N ALA A 27 -5.28 -27.89 -24.54
CA ALA A 27 -6.22 -29.01 -24.52
C ALA A 27 -7.22 -28.93 -25.70
N LEU A 28 -7.73 -27.73 -26.00
CA LEU A 28 -8.75 -27.52 -27.04
C LEU A 28 -8.24 -27.65 -28.48
N THR A 29 -6.94 -27.49 -28.73
CA THR A 29 -6.42 -27.33 -30.12
C THR A 29 -5.78 -28.58 -30.73
N ARG A 30 -5.58 -29.69 -29.99
CA ARG A 30 -4.83 -30.84 -30.52
C ARG A 30 -5.31 -32.26 -30.19
N SER A 31 -6.42 -32.46 -29.49
CA SER A 31 -6.88 -33.84 -29.17
C SER A 31 -8.41 -33.96 -29.12
N PRO A 32 -9.00 -35.07 -29.64
CA PRO A 32 -10.43 -35.35 -29.47
C PRO A 32 -10.83 -35.54 -27.99
N TRP A 33 -9.87 -35.78 -27.10
CA TRP A 33 -10.08 -35.86 -25.65
C TRP A 33 -9.93 -34.51 -24.93
N GLY A 34 -9.54 -33.46 -25.64
CA GLY A 34 -9.29 -32.14 -25.07
C GLY A 34 -10.52 -31.47 -24.46
N VAL A 35 -11.67 -31.63 -25.11
CA VAL A 35 -12.95 -31.10 -24.62
C VAL A 35 -13.38 -31.78 -23.31
N PRO A 36 -13.47 -33.12 -23.21
CA PRO A 36 -13.85 -33.77 -21.95
C PRO A 36 -12.83 -33.52 -20.82
N LEU A 37 -11.52 -33.48 -21.11
CA LEU A 37 -10.50 -33.15 -20.11
C LEU A 37 -10.58 -31.69 -19.65
N GLY A 38 -10.88 -30.76 -20.55
CA GLY A 38 -11.15 -29.36 -20.21
C GLY A 38 -12.38 -29.20 -19.31
N PHE A 39 -13.46 -29.92 -19.61
CA PHE A 39 -14.66 -29.95 -18.76
C PHE A 39 -14.37 -30.54 -17.37
N LEU A 40 -13.62 -31.65 -17.30
CA LEU A 40 -13.20 -32.25 -16.04
C LEU A 40 -12.33 -31.31 -15.21
N ALA A 41 -11.39 -30.59 -15.84
CA ALA A 41 -10.55 -29.61 -15.17
C ALA A 41 -11.36 -28.42 -14.64
N VAL A 42 -12.28 -27.86 -15.44
CA VAL A 42 -13.17 -26.77 -15.01
C VAL A 42 -14.08 -27.23 -13.88
N TRP A 43 -14.69 -28.41 -14.00
CA TRP A 43 -15.54 -28.99 -12.94
C TRP A 43 -14.76 -29.24 -11.65
N TRP A 44 -13.55 -29.81 -11.74
CA TRP A 44 -12.70 -30.05 -10.58
C TRP A 44 -12.24 -28.76 -9.89
N LEU A 45 -12.01 -27.69 -10.66
CA LEU A 45 -11.67 -26.37 -10.14
C LEU A 45 -12.87 -25.65 -9.49
N THR A 46 -14.09 -25.89 -9.96
CA THR A 46 -15.31 -25.15 -9.57
C THR A 46 -16.25 -25.88 -8.60
N ARG A 47 -16.03 -27.18 -8.36
CA ARG A 47 -16.77 -27.96 -7.34
C ARG A 47 -16.50 -27.44 -5.91
N PRO A 48 -17.38 -27.72 -4.95
CA PRO A 48 -17.11 -27.45 -3.53
C PRO A 48 -15.75 -28.02 -3.08
N GLY A 49 -14.89 -27.19 -2.46
CA GLY A 49 -13.50 -27.53 -2.11
C GLY A 49 -12.50 -27.49 -3.27
N GLY A 50 -12.92 -27.02 -4.45
CA GLY A 50 -12.04 -26.78 -5.61
C GLY A 50 -11.44 -25.38 -5.58
N LYS A 51 -10.24 -25.19 -6.13
CA LYS A 51 -9.47 -23.95 -5.99
C LYS A 51 -10.20 -22.67 -6.45
N LEU A 52 -11.02 -22.73 -7.50
CA LEU A 52 -11.83 -21.58 -7.95
C LEU A 52 -13.09 -21.40 -7.09
N HIS A 53 -13.64 -22.49 -6.54
CA HIS A 53 -14.71 -22.43 -5.55
C HIS A 53 -14.21 -21.82 -4.24
N ASP A 54 -13.07 -22.26 -3.73
CA ASP A 54 -12.46 -21.72 -2.51
C ASP A 54 -12.03 -20.27 -2.68
N MET A 55 -11.53 -19.88 -3.87
CA MET A 55 -11.34 -18.46 -4.21
C MET A 55 -12.68 -17.72 -4.23
N ALA A 56 -13.75 -18.31 -4.77
CA ALA A 56 -15.09 -17.73 -4.76
C ALA A 56 -15.73 -17.68 -3.36
N GLU A 57 -15.38 -18.59 -2.45
CA GLU A 57 -15.81 -18.59 -1.05
C GLU A 57 -14.97 -17.67 -0.16
N GLN A 58 -13.66 -17.54 -0.41
CA GLN A 58 -12.84 -16.47 0.16
C GLN A 58 -13.34 -15.09 -0.30
N LEU A 59 -13.84 -15.00 -1.54
CA LEU A 59 -14.58 -13.82 -2.00
C LEU A 59 -15.92 -13.62 -1.27
N ARG A 60 -16.48 -14.63 -0.56
CA ARG A 60 -17.71 -14.58 0.28
C ARG A 60 -17.44 -14.28 1.77
N ASP A 61 -16.20 -14.18 2.20
CA ASP A 61 -15.85 -14.00 3.62
C ASP A 61 -16.02 -12.53 4.09
N PRO A 62 -16.74 -12.24 5.19
CA PRO A 62 -16.69 -10.95 5.90
C PRO A 62 -15.26 -10.50 6.24
N ALA A 63 -14.33 -11.43 6.44
CA ALA A 63 -12.91 -11.14 6.68
C ALA A 63 -12.30 -10.28 5.56
N ARG A 64 -12.82 -10.34 4.32
CA ARG A 64 -12.35 -9.48 3.20
C ARG A 64 -12.44 -7.99 3.51
N TRP A 65 -13.35 -7.57 4.38
CA TRP A 65 -13.59 -6.16 4.67
C TRP A 65 -13.12 -5.72 6.06
N THR A 66 -12.70 -6.67 6.89
CA THR A 66 -12.23 -6.40 8.25
C THR A 66 -10.73 -6.27 8.23
N SER A 67 -10.19 -5.15 8.69
CA SER A 67 -8.74 -4.99 8.83
C SER A 67 -8.19 -5.81 9.98
N ILE A 68 -7.02 -6.39 9.76
CA ILE A 68 -6.21 -7.04 10.79
C ILE A 68 -5.01 -6.11 11.00
N PRO A 69 -4.92 -5.39 12.13
CA PRO A 69 -3.80 -4.50 12.39
C PRO A 69 -2.49 -5.30 12.56
N PRO A 70 -1.31 -4.67 12.40
CA PRO A 70 -0.02 -5.27 12.76
C PRO A 70 -0.03 -5.71 14.21
N ASP A 71 0.44 -6.93 14.48
CA ASP A 71 0.61 -7.40 15.85
C ASP A 71 1.99 -7.00 16.42
N ALA A 72 2.25 -7.34 17.68
CA ALA A 72 3.51 -6.98 18.34
C ALA A 72 4.73 -7.67 17.69
N ASP A 73 4.56 -8.88 17.16
CA ASP A 73 5.63 -9.63 16.50
C ASP A 73 5.97 -9.00 15.14
N ASP A 74 4.95 -8.55 14.39
CA ASP A 74 5.12 -7.80 13.14
C ASP A 74 5.86 -6.48 13.36
N LEU A 75 5.67 -5.83 14.52
CA LEU A 75 6.19 -4.49 14.83
C LEU A 75 7.55 -4.49 15.55
N ALA A 76 7.87 -5.54 16.30
CA ALA A 76 9.08 -5.60 17.13
C ALA A 76 9.93 -6.87 16.92
N GLY A 77 9.38 -7.93 16.33
CA GLY A 77 10.03 -9.24 16.23
C GLY A 77 11.25 -9.30 15.31
N HIS A 78 11.53 -8.24 14.55
CA HIS A 78 12.62 -8.19 13.57
C HIS A 78 13.77 -7.25 13.99
N ALA A 79 13.85 -6.92 15.28
CA ALA A 79 14.96 -6.15 15.83
C ALA A 79 16.28 -6.91 15.61
N SER A 80 17.28 -6.23 15.06
CA SER A 80 18.57 -6.84 14.71
C SER A 80 19.71 -5.89 15.05
N THR A 81 20.81 -6.45 15.57
CA THR A 81 22.08 -5.73 15.79
C THR A 81 22.97 -5.71 14.54
N ALA A 82 22.57 -6.42 13.48
CA ALA A 82 23.23 -6.42 12.19
C ALA A 82 22.32 -5.75 11.12
N PRO A 83 22.91 -5.19 10.05
CA PRO A 83 22.13 -4.75 8.88
C PRO A 83 21.21 -5.86 8.39
N ARG A 84 19.94 -5.54 8.12
CA ARG A 84 18.99 -6.50 7.52
C ARG A 84 18.38 -5.96 6.25
N GLN A 85 18.07 -6.87 5.33
CA GLN A 85 17.32 -6.54 4.14
C GLN A 85 15.83 -6.42 4.46
N ILE A 86 15.23 -5.30 4.09
CA ILE A 86 13.80 -4.99 4.33
C ILE A 86 13.01 -4.82 3.04
N GLY A 87 13.69 -4.85 1.90
CA GLY A 87 13.10 -4.85 0.57
C GLY A 87 14.09 -5.37 -0.46
N SER A 88 13.59 -5.97 -1.52
CA SER A 88 14.37 -6.36 -2.69
C SER A 88 13.70 -5.88 -3.96
N TRP A 89 14.50 -5.38 -4.88
CA TRP A 89 14.15 -5.16 -6.27
C TRP A 89 14.98 -6.13 -7.11
N GLY A 90 14.40 -7.29 -7.39
CA GLY A 90 14.90 -8.18 -8.44
C GLY A 90 14.24 -7.81 -9.76
N GLU A 91 15.03 -7.61 -10.82
CA GLU A 91 14.49 -7.73 -12.18
C GLU A 91 14.01 -9.17 -12.38
N LEU A 92 12.70 -9.39 -12.30
CA LEU A 92 12.10 -10.68 -12.61
C LEU A 92 12.39 -11.01 -14.09
N GLY A 93 13.25 -12.01 -14.32
CA GLY A 93 13.42 -12.68 -15.61
C GLY A 93 14.61 -12.26 -16.47
N MET A 94 15.49 -11.37 -16.01
CA MET A 94 16.63 -10.88 -16.81
C MET A 94 18.02 -11.13 -16.21
N GLY A 95 18.12 -11.70 -15.01
CA GLY A 95 19.41 -12.02 -14.37
C GLY A 95 20.25 -10.79 -14.01
N GLY A 96 19.63 -9.62 -13.86
CA GLY A 96 20.27 -8.41 -13.37
C GLY A 96 20.64 -8.52 -11.87
N PRO A 97 21.59 -7.71 -11.38
CA PRO A 97 21.96 -7.68 -9.97
C PRO A 97 20.75 -7.42 -9.06
N GLU A 98 20.69 -8.12 -7.92
CA GLU A 98 19.64 -7.94 -6.92
C GLU A 98 19.92 -6.69 -6.10
N TYR A 99 19.13 -5.63 -6.31
CA TYR A 99 19.26 -4.42 -5.51
C TYR A 99 18.38 -4.51 -4.27
N GLY A 100 18.99 -4.30 -3.11
CA GLY A 100 18.34 -4.33 -1.82
C GLY A 100 17.97 -2.95 -1.29
N THR A 101 17.02 -2.96 -0.37
CA THR A 101 16.87 -1.91 0.64
C THR A 101 17.27 -2.49 1.98
N LEU A 102 18.27 -1.90 2.63
CA LEU A 102 18.77 -2.37 3.92
C LEU A 102 18.39 -1.40 5.04
N LEU A 103 18.06 -1.96 6.19
CA LEU A 103 17.91 -1.25 7.46
C LEU A 103 19.13 -1.54 8.33
N LEU A 104 19.79 -0.48 8.78
CA LEU A 104 20.89 -0.55 9.74
C LEU A 104 20.38 -0.56 11.20
N PRO A 105 21.18 -1.05 12.17
CA PRO A 105 20.74 -1.18 13.56
C PRO A 105 20.32 0.14 14.24
N ASP A 106 20.86 1.26 13.79
CA ASP A 106 20.53 2.60 14.29
C ASP A 106 19.29 3.22 13.64
N GLY A 107 18.70 2.53 12.65
CA GLY A 107 17.50 2.92 11.93
C GLY A 107 17.72 3.49 10.54
N ALA A 108 18.97 3.64 10.08
CA ALA A 108 19.25 4.15 8.74
C ALA A 108 18.78 3.20 7.64
N ILE A 109 18.06 3.75 6.67
CA ILE A 109 17.56 3.04 5.50
C ILE A 109 18.41 3.41 4.29
N LEU A 110 18.98 2.40 3.65
CA LEU A 110 19.79 2.53 2.45
C LEU A 110 19.09 1.83 1.28
N HIS A 111 18.79 2.57 0.22
CA HIS A 111 18.10 2.06 -0.96
C HIS A 111 19.07 1.79 -2.12
N GLU A 112 18.69 0.87 -3.01
CA GLU A 112 19.38 0.60 -4.28
C GLU A 112 20.85 0.18 -4.10
N ILE A 113 21.12 -0.62 -3.07
CA ILE A 113 22.47 -1.09 -2.74
C ILE A 113 22.59 -2.61 -2.87
N ASP A 114 23.79 -3.05 -3.24
CA ASP A 114 24.18 -4.47 -3.39
C ASP A 114 24.68 -5.09 -2.07
N GLY A 115 24.74 -4.30 -1.00
CA GLY A 115 25.24 -4.72 0.29
C GLY A 115 25.82 -3.56 1.08
N VAL A 116 26.09 -3.80 2.36
CA VAL A 116 26.72 -2.83 3.25
C VAL A 116 27.77 -3.51 4.11
N SER A 117 28.89 -2.84 4.31
CA SER A 117 29.98 -3.28 5.16
C SER A 117 30.40 -2.16 6.10
N ARG A 118 30.70 -2.49 7.35
CA ARG A 118 31.25 -1.51 8.30
C ARG A 118 32.74 -1.35 8.02
N VAL A 119 33.23 -0.11 7.99
CA VAL A 119 34.64 0.17 7.75
C VAL A 119 35.39 0.09 9.09
N GLY A 120 36.09 -1.03 9.32
CA GLY A 120 36.84 -1.25 10.57
C GLY A 120 35.94 -1.17 11.81
N THR A 121 36.40 -0.45 12.84
CA THR A 121 35.62 -0.16 14.06
C THR A 121 34.90 1.19 14.00
N SER A 122 34.93 1.87 12.84
CA SER A 122 34.45 3.23 12.68
C SER A 122 32.92 3.36 12.71
N ALA A 123 32.44 4.60 12.67
CA ALA A 123 31.02 4.94 12.49
C ALA A 123 30.57 4.85 11.02
N LEU A 124 31.47 4.50 10.09
CA LEU A 124 31.20 4.51 8.66
C LEU A 124 30.73 3.15 8.16
N TYR A 125 29.68 3.18 7.35
CA TYR A 125 29.18 2.07 6.57
C TYR A 125 29.37 2.36 5.09
N LEU A 126 29.95 1.40 4.38
CA LEU A 126 30.22 1.46 2.96
C LEU A 126 29.21 0.57 2.22
N ALA A 127 28.48 1.16 1.28
CA ALA A 127 27.57 0.45 0.40
C ALA A 127 27.87 0.76 -1.06
N THR A 128 27.62 -0.21 -1.93
CA THR A 128 27.84 -0.06 -3.38
C THR A 128 26.51 0.14 -4.07
N LYS A 129 26.41 1.18 -4.90
CA LYS A 129 25.27 1.47 -5.77
C LYS A 129 25.69 1.27 -7.22
N VAL A 130 25.13 0.26 -7.88
CA VAL A 130 25.41 0.00 -9.30
C VAL A 130 24.34 0.72 -10.13
N GLY A 131 24.76 1.75 -10.87
CA GLY A 131 23.89 2.53 -11.75
C GLY A 131 24.27 2.35 -13.21
N ARG A 132 23.40 2.82 -14.13
CA ARG A 132 23.68 2.82 -15.58
C ARG A 132 24.92 3.65 -15.96
N GLY A 133 25.38 4.55 -15.09
CA GLY A 133 26.58 5.38 -15.26
C GLY A 133 27.86 4.81 -14.63
N GLY A 134 27.82 3.61 -14.07
CA GLY A 134 28.95 2.99 -13.33
C GLY A 134 28.64 2.74 -11.86
N ASN A 135 29.57 2.06 -11.17
CA ASN A 135 29.44 1.78 -9.75
C ASN A 135 29.83 3.04 -8.95
N THR A 136 28.90 3.52 -8.13
CA THR A 136 29.11 4.61 -7.16
C THR A 136 29.17 4.01 -5.75
N VAL A 137 29.76 4.76 -4.83
CA VAL A 137 29.91 4.35 -3.45
C VAL A 137 29.06 5.26 -2.58
N LEU A 138 28.13 4.65 -1.84
CA LEU A 138 27.35 5.33 -0.83
C LEU A 138 28.02 5.10 0.53
N VAL A 139 28.42 6.18 1.21
CA VAL A 139 28.97 6.11 2.57
C VAL A 139 27.94 6.68 3.54
N TYR A 140 27.56 5.89 4.53
CA TYR A 140 26.76 6.34 5.65
C TYR A 140 27.66 6.59 6.86
N ASP A 141 27.60 7.79 7.43
CA ASP A 141 28.23 8.12 8.70
C ASP A 141 27.20 8.12 9.83
N SER A 142 27.25 7.09 10.68
CA SER A 142 26.35 6.95 11.83
C SER A 142 26.61 7.96 12.95
N ALA A 143 27.80 8.57 13.02
CA ALA A 143 28.08 9.59 14.04
C ALA A 143 27.40 10.92 13.71
N THR A 144 27.31 11.25 12.42
CA THR A 144 26.70 12.51 11.95
C THR A 144 25.32 12.32 11.31
N GLN A 145 24.86 11.07 11.14
CA GLN A 145 23.60 10.69 10.47
C GLN A 145 23.48 11.29 9.06
N ARG A 146 24.54 11.13 8.27
CA ARG A 146 24.63 11.66 6.90
C ARG A 146 24.98 10.58 5.89
N LEU A 147 24.43 10.71 4.70
CA LEU A 147 24.81 9.93 3.53
C LEU A 147 25.66 10.76 2.58
N HIS A 148 26.69 10.12 2.03
CA HIS A 148 27.60 10.69 1.05
C HIS A 148 27.55 9.82 -0.20
N ASP A 149 27.15 10.40 -1.33
CA ASP A 149 27.22 9.74 -2.64
C ASP A 149 28.54 10.14 -3.31
N LEU A 150 29.54 9.26 -3.18
CA LEU A 150 30.90 9.56 -3.58
C LEU A 150 31.20 8.92 -4.94
N PRO A 151 31.78 9.68 -5.90
CA PRO A 151 32.16 9.17 -7.22
C PRO A 151 33.47 8.37 -7.15
N LEU A 152 33.53 7.39 -6.25
CA LEU A 152 34.68 6.51 -6.05
C LEU A 152 34.41 5.16 -6.75
N PRO A 153 35.42 4.55 -7.38
CA PRO A 153 35.26 3.22 -7.96
C PRO A 153 35.03 2.18 -6.85
N ALA A 154 33.93 1.42 -6.97
CA ALA A 154 33.55 0.40 -5.98
C ALA A 154 34.56 -0.75 -5.85
N SER A 155 35.45 -0.92 -6.84
CA SER A 155 36.42 -2.03 -6.94
C SER A 155 37.79 -1.75 -6.33
N THR A 156 37.94 -0.74 -5.46
CA THR A 156 39.26 -0.40 -4.93
C THR A 156 39.58 -1.08 -3.60
N PRO A 157 40.56 -2.02 -3.52
CA PRO A 157 41.09 -2.56 -2.26
C PRO A 157 41.88 -1.52 -1.43
N SER A 158 41.75 -0.23 -1.74
CA SER A 158 42.56 0.87 -1.18
C SER A 158 41.74 2.00 -0.54
N LEU A 159 40.43 1.81 -0.36
CA LEU A 159 39.59 2.73 0.41
C LEU A 159 39.84 2.51 1.91
N THR A 160 40.90 3.14 2.41
CA THR A 160 41.16 3.20 3.86
C THR A 160 40.14 4.10 4.53
N GLU A 161 39.86 3.84 5.81
CA GLU A 161 38.98 4.68 6.63
C GLU A 161 39.38 6.17 6.57
N GLN A 162 40.68 6.45 6.61
CA GLN A 162 41.20 7.83 6.52
C GLN A 162 40.84 8.49 5.19
N ARG A 163 40.93 7.77 4.07
CA ARG A 163 40.55 8.29 2.75
C ARG A 163 39.06 8.53 2.65
N LEU A 164 38.24 7.63 3.19
CA LEU A 164 36.79 7.80 3.23
C LEU A 164 36.37 9.00 4.08
N ARG A 165 36.97 9.18 5.26
CA ARG A 165 36.72 10.36 6.10
C ARG A 165 37.11 11.67 5.41
N ALA A 166 38.26 11.69 4.75
CA ALA A 166 38.69 12.85 3.98
C ALA A 166 37.72 13.15 2.82
N ALA A 167 37.24 12.12 2.12
CA ALA A 167 36.25 12.28 1.05
C ALA A 167 34.89 12.76 1.58
N CYS A 168 34.39 12.21 2.69
CA CYS A 168 33.15 12.65 3.33
C CYS A 168 33.25 14.11 3.84
N ALA A 169 34.42 14.51 4.35
CA ALA A 169 34.66 15.88 4.78
C ALA A 169 34.76 16.88 3.61
N ALA A 170 35.20 16.39 2.43
CA ALA A 170 35.31 17.19 1.21
C ALA A 170 34.02 17.17 0.36
N ASP A 171 33.04 16.34 0.71
CA ASP A 171 31.76 16.25 0.01
C ASP A 171 30.99 17.56 0.16
N PRO A 172 30.72 18.29 -0.94
CA PRO A 172 30.02 19.56 -0.89
C PRO A 172 28.52 19.42 -0.62
N SER A 173 27.96 18.21 -0.74
CA SER A 173 26.51 17.98 -0.70
C SER A 173 26.13 16.70 0.04
N PRO A 174 26.49 16.56 1.33
CA PRO A 174 26.04 15.44 2.13
C PRO A 174 24.51 15.48 2.27
N ILE A 175 23.89 14.31 2.20
CA ILE A 175 22.44 14.15 2.35
C ILE A 175 22.15 13.94 3.85
N PRO A 176 21.47 14.86 4.53
CA PRO A 176 21.09 14.68 5.93
C PRO A 176 20.01 13.59 6.03
N LEU A 177 20.09 12.76 7.08
CA LEU A 177 19.02 11.84 7.41
C LEU A 177 18.07 12.42 8.46
N HIS A 178 16.78 12.25 8.24
CA HIS A 178 15.71 12.72 9.11
C HIS A 178 15.15 11.57 9.94
N ARG A 179 15.00 11.78 11.25
CA ARG A 179 14.48 10.77 12.16
C ARG A 179 12.95 10.76 12.16
N VAL A 180 12.36 9.61 11.83
CA VAL A 180 10.90 9.42 11.86
C VAL A 180 10.59 8.01 12.37
N LEU A 181 9.83 7.92 13.48
CA LEU A 181 9.46 6.65 14.13
C LEU A 181 10.65 5.67 14.28
N GLY A 182 11.78 6.16 14.81
CA GLY A 182 13.00 5.37 15.01
C GLY A 182 13.84 5.11 13.76
N LEU A 183 13.33 5.41 12.57
CA LEU A 183 14.04 5.28 11.28
C LEU A 183 14.80 6.57 10.93
N LEU A 184 15.85 6.45 10.12
CA LEU A 184 16.62 7.56 9.56
C LEU A 184 16.53 7.52 8.03
N LEU A 185 15.95 8.57 7.44
CA LEU A 185 15.51 8.60 6.04
C LEU A 185 16.16 9.78 5.29
N ALA A 186 16.59 9.53 4.06
CA ALA A 186 17.14 10.59 3.20
C ALA A 186 16.07 11.56 2.70
N ALA A 187 14.85 11.07 2.50
CA ALA A 187 13.70 11.91 2.16
C ALA A 187 13.12 12.55 3.42
N GLU A 188 12.82 13.84 3.33
CA GLU A 188 12.07 14.52 4.38
C GLU A 188 10.62 13.99 4.40
N VAL A 189 10.30 13.22 5.43
CA VAL A 189 8.96 12.69 5.70
C VAL A 189 8.41 13.40 6.93
N PRO A 190 7.21 14.01 6.86
CA PRO A 190 6.59 14.61 8.04
C PRO A 190 6.43 13.60 9.17
N VAL A 191 6.80 14.01 10.39
CA VAL A 191 6.59 13.17 11.58
C VAL A 191 5.09 12.97 11.78
N PRO A 192 4.62 11.71 11.83
CA PRO A 192 3.19 11.46 12.01
C PRO A 192 2.75 11.88 13.41
N ALA A 193 1.64 12.60 13.48
CA ALA A 193 1.04 12.96 14.77
C ALA A 193 0.45 11.69 15.42
N PRO A 194 0.60 11.49 16.74
CA PRO A 194 0.03 10.33 17.43
C PRO A 194 -1.50 10.34 17.46
N LEU A 195 -2.10 11.52 17.35
CA LEU A 195 -3.54 11.75 17.31
C LEU A 195 -3.85 12.83 16.27
N LEU A 196 -4.80 12.54 15.39
CA LEU A 196 -5.38 13.50 14.47
C LEU A 196 -6.78 13.85 14.95
N GLU A 197 -7.19 15.10 14.75
CA GLU A 197 -8.51 15.59 15.13
C GLU A 197 -9.14 16.39 14.01
N ARG A 198 -10.46 16.21 13.83
CA ARG A 198 -11.26 17.00 12.90
C ARG A 198 -12.67 17.16 13.46
N ARG A 199 -13.13 18.41 13.54
CA ARG A 199 -14.53 18.70 13.89
C ARG A 199 -15.40 18.74 12.64
N LEU A 200 -16.51 18.03 12.66
CA LEU A 200 -17.53 18.04 11.61
C LEU A 200 -18.41 19.29 11.73
N ARG A 201 -19.14 19.59 10.64
CA ARG A 201 -20.09 20.71 10.56
C ARG A 201 -21.18 20.66 11.63
N ASN A 202 -21.66 19.46 11.98
CA ASN A 202 -22.65 19.26 13.04
C ASN A 202 -22.04 19.28 14.45
N GLY A 203 -20.74 19.59 14.57
CA GLY A 203 -20.05 19.76 15.85
C GLY A 203 -19.44 18.49 16.43
N ARG A 204 -19.74 17.31 15.86
CA ARG A 204 -19.14 16.02 16.24
C ARG A 204 -17.64 16.00 15.99
N LEU A 205 -16.92 15.25 16.82
CA LEU A 205 -15.46 15.17 16.75
C LEU A 205 -15.02 13.83 16.16
N LEU A 206 -14.29 13.86 15.05
CA LEU A 206 -13.52 12.73 14.56
C LEU A 206 -12.12 12.80 15.16
N THR A 207 -11.66 11.70 15.75
CA THR A 207 -10.26 11.53 16.14
C THR A 207 -9.69 10.28 15.51
N ALA A 208 -8.41 10.28 15.16
CA ALA A 208 -7.74 9.13 14.59
C ALA A 208 -6.39 8.91 15.29
N ARG A 209 -6.23 7.78 15.98
CA ARG A 209 -5.04 7.45 16.79
C ARG A 209 -4.09 6.55 16.03
N LEU A 210 -2.82 6.93 15.95
CA LEU A 210 -1.79 6.16 15.25
C LEU A 210 -1.61 4.79 15.93
N LEU A 211 -1.61 3.71 15.14
CA LEU A 211 -1.38 2.35 15.63
C LEU A 211 0.09 1.96 15.71
N LEU A 212 0.96 2.72 15.05
CA LEU A 212 2.39 2.41 14.99
C LEU A 212 3.10 2.81 16.28
N PRO A 213 4.12 2.04 16.68
CA PRO A 213 4.99 2.41 17.79
C PRO A 213 5.89 3.58 17.41
N ALA A 214 6.51 4.20 18.42
CA ALA A 214 7.48 5.27 18.22
C ALA A 214 8.79 4.81 17.54
N ASP A 215 9.03 3.50 17.44
CA ASP A 215 10.21 2.90 16.83
C ASP A 215 9.82 1.72 15.92
N LEU A 216 10.06 1.86 14.62
CA LEU A 216 9.76 0.86 13.60
C LEU A 216 10.98 0.00 13.23
N ARG A 217 12.13 0.12 13.90
CA ARG A 217 13.33 -0.66 13.55
C ARG A 217 13.10 -2.18 13.67
N GLY A 218 12.23 -2.59 14.58
CA GLY A 218 11.83 -3.99 14.77
C GLY A 218 10.70 -4.46 13.84
N ALA A 219 10.15 -3.59 12.99
CA ALA A 219 9.00 -3.93 12.15
C ALA A 219 9.41 -4.74 10.92
N GLY A 220 8.62 -5.71 10.47
CA GLY A 220 8.93 -6.52 9.29
C GLY A 220 9.18 -5.67 8.04
N GLU A 221 8.24 -4.78 7.70
CA GLU A 221 8.33 -3.83 6.57
C GLU A 221 8.12 -2.38 7.03
N PRO A 222 9.16 -1.72 7.60
CA PRO A 222 9.01 -0.42 8.25
C PRO A 222 8.62 0.71 7.28
N GLU A 223 9.15 0.71 6.05
CA GLU A 223 8.78 1.69 5.04
C GLU A 223 7.33 1.55 4.57
N THR A 224 6.84 0.33 4.42
CA THR A 224 5.45 0.08 4.03
C THR A 224 4.50 0.74 5.02
N LEU A 225 4.78 0.58 6.31
CA LEU A 225 4.04 1.17 7.42
C LEU A 225 4.17 2.70 7.45
N LEU A 226 5.37 3.22 7.20
CA LEU A 226 5.60 4.67 7.17
C LEU A 226 4.88 5.37 6.01
N HIS A 227 4.80 4.72 4.84
CA HIS A 227 4.13 5.28 3.68
C HIS A 227 2.61 5.16 3.73
N THR A 228 2.07 4.26 4.56
CA THR A 228 0.63 4.11 4.78
C THR A 228 0.34 4.02 6.26
N LEU A 229 0.40 5.17 6.92
CA LEU A 229 0.20 5.30 8.35
C LEU A 229 -1.20 4.83 8.75
N PRO A 230 -1.32 3.75 9.55
CA PRO A 230 -2.61 3.25 9.99
C PRO A 230 -3.07 3.97 11.26
N TYR A 231 -4.21 4.63 11.19
CA TYR A 231 -4.88 5.23 12.34
C TYR A 231 -6.20 4.54 12.64
N GLN A 232 -6.50 4.30 13.92
CA GLN A 232 -7.82 3.85 14.36
C GLN A 232 -8.75 5.05 14.51
N LEU A 233 -9.87 5.02 13.79
CA LEU A 233 -10.89 6.07 13.85
C LEU A 233 -11.74 5.95 15.12
N SER A 234 -12.02 7.08 15.75
CA SER A 234 -13.01 7.23 16.82
C SER A 234 -13.93 8.41 16.52
N VAL A 235 -15.17 8.33 16.99
CA VAL A 235 -16.16 9.40 16.85
C VAL A 235 -16.70 9.78 18.23
N ASP A 236 -16.59 11.06 18.57
CA ASP A 236 -16.99 11.60 19.87
C ASP A 236 -16.37 10.79 21.03
N GLY A 237 -15.10 10.41 20.89
CA GLY A 237 -14.34 9.62 21.85
C GLY A 237 -14.60 8.11 21.82
N HIS A 238 -15.51 7.62 20.97
CA HIS A 238 -15.83 6.18 20.88
C HIS A 238 -15.03 5.53 19.74
N PRO A 239 -14.15 4.55 20.02
CA PRO A 239 -13.38 3.87 18.98
C PRO A 239 -14.29 3.04 18.08
N THR A 240 -13.90 2.98 16.81
CA THR A 240 -14.56 2.15 15.78
C THR A 240 -13.60 1.04 15.32
N ALA A 241 -14.14 0.05 14.61
CA ALA A 241 -13.33 -0.98 13.95
C ALA A 241 -12.74 -0.50 12.61
N ILE A 242 -12.77 0.81 12.33
CA ILE A 242 -12.34 1.41 11.07
C ILE A 242 -10.92 1.95 11.18
N TYR A 243 -10.14 1.71 10.14
CA TYR A 243 -8.78 2.21 10.01
C TYR A 243 -8.66 3.16 8.82
N VAL A 244 -8.04 4.31 9.08
CA VAL A 244 -7.89 5.41 8.14
C VAL A 244 -6.42 5.73 7.91
N SER A 245 -6.11 6.34 6.76
CA SER A 245 -4.77 6.85 6.47
C SER A 245 -4.52 8.25 7.05
N GLY A 246 -5.60 8.92 7.47
CA GLY A 246 -5.61 10.30 7.94
C GLY A 246 -7.04 10.85 8.01
N LEU A 247 -7.18 12.15 8.32
CA LEU A 247 -8.48 12.86 8.39
C LEU A 247 -8.59 14.02 7.38
N GLU A 248 -7.55 14.21 6.56
CA GLU A 248 -7.50 15.20 5.48
C GLU A 248 -8.52 14.89 4.37
N ASP A 249 -8.62 13.61 3.99
CA ASP A 249 -9.57 13.12 2.99
C ASP A 249 -10.91 12.75 3.65
N CYS A 250 -11.52 13.73 4.32
CA CYS A 250 -12.83 13.63 4.94
C CYS A 250 -13.83 14.60 4.27
N HIS A 251 -14.94 14.03 3.78
CA HIS A 251 -16.01 14.74 3.08
C HIS A 251 -17.28 14.67 3.89
N GLU A 252 -18.05 15.76 3.90
CA GLU A 252 -19.25 15.91 4.72
C GLU A 252 -20.44 16.27 3.83
N SER A 253 -21.63 15.79 4.20
CA SER A 253 -22.87 16.26 3.58
C SER A 253 -23.17 17.71 4.02
N PRO A 254 -24.05 18.44 3.31
CA PRO A 254 -24.41 19.81 3.68
C PRO A 254 -24.96 19.94 5.11
N SER A 255 -25.76 18.99 5.59
CA SER A 255 -26.23 18.95 6.99
C SER A 255 -25.13 18.64 8.02
N GLY A 256 -24.04 17.99 7.60
CA GLY A 256 -23.00 17.46 8.48
C GLY A 256 -23.33 16.12 9.14
N ASP A 257 -24.54 15.57 8.94
CA ASP A 257 -24.98 14.31 9.54
C ASP A 257 -24.38 13.06 8.88
N GLN A 258 -23.73 13.25 7.72
CA GLN A 258 -23.06 12.20 6.98
C GLN A 258 -21.65 12.62 6.68
N PHE A 259 -20.75 11.65 6.73
CA PHE A 259 -19.38 11.86 6.29
C PHE A 259 -18.83 10.65 5.58
N ALA A 260 -17.81 10.88 4.75
CA ALA A 260 -16.98 9.85 4.14
C ALA A 260 -15.53 10.13 4.52
N VAL A 261 -14.79 9.08 4.89
CA VAL A 261 -13.37 9.19 5.22
C VAL A 261 -12.58 8.12 4.48
N ARG A 262 -11.38 8.50 4.02
CA ARG A 262 -10.47 7.57 3.35
C ARG A 262 -9.94 6.54 4.34
N GLY A 263 -10.17 5.28 4.00
CA GLY A 263 -9.79 4.11 4.77
C GLY A 263 -8.69 3.28 4.14
N ILE A 264 -8.21 2.32 4.92
CA ILE A 264 -7.30 1.27 4.46
C ILE A 264 -7.76 -0.10 4.96
N LEU A 265 -7.58 -1.10 4.12
CA LEU A 265 -7.69 -2.50 4.49
C LEU A 265 -6.30 -3.02 4.85
N LEU A 266 -6.10 -3.35 6.12
CA LEU A 266 -4.84 -3.89 6.62
C LEU A 266 -4.89 -5.41 6.73
N ARG A 267 -3.77 -6.03 6.38
CA ARG A 267 -3.40 -7.38 6.81
C ARG A 267 -2.02 -7.27 7.44
N ARG A 268 -2.01 -7.14 8.76
CA ARG A 268 -0.78 -6.92 9.51
C ARG A 268 -0.08 -5.66 9.01
N HIS A 269 1.20 -5.74 8.67
CA HIS A 269 1.98 -4.63 8.13
C HIS A 269 1.69 -4.28 6.66
N ARG A 270 0.82 -5.03 5.97
CA ARG A 270 0.52 -4.82 4.55
C ARG A 270 -0.84 -4.15 4.37
N VAL A 271 -0.87 -3.16 3.49
CA VAL A 271 -2.11 -2.56 2.98
C VAL A 271 -2.57 -3.36 1.75
N GLU A 272 -3.73 -4.00 1.84
CA GLU A 272 -4.29 -4.75 0.73
C GLU A 272 -5.15 -3.90 -0.20
N ALA A 273 -5.88 -2.94 0.36
CA ALA A 273 -6.78 -2.09 -0.40
C ALA A 273 -6.93 -0.71 0.24
N GLY A 274 -7.14 0.31 -0.60
CA GLY A 274 -7.73 1.56 -0.14
C GLY A 274 -9.24 1.41 -0.05
N LEU A 275 -9.87 2.04 0.93
CA LEU A 275 -11.31 2.00 1.19
C LEU A 275 -11.89 3.41 1.29
N TRP A 276 -13.19 3.54 1.13
CA TRP A 276 -13.98 4.69 1.57
C TRP A 276 -14.99 4.19 2.60
N HIS A 277 -14.95 4.78 3.80
CA HIS A 277 -15.92 4.50 4.85
C HIS A 277 -16.92 5.65 4.93
N HIS A 278 -18.19 5.36 4.69
CA HIS A 278 -19.28 6.32 4.72
C HIS A 278 -20.11 6.13 5.99
N CYS A 279 -20.26 7.16 6.82
CA CYS A 279 -21.23 7.17 7.91
C CYS A 279 -22.55 7.74 7.39
N TYR A 280 -23.60 6.93 7.42
CA TYR A 280 -24.96 7.31 7.01
C TYR A 280 -25.97 6.72 8.00
N LEU A 281 -26.87 7.56 8.53
CA LEU A 281 -27.84 7.19 9.57
C LEU A 281 -27.20 6.46 10.77
N GLY A 282 -26.01 6.91 11.18
CA GLY A 282 -25.24 6.31 12.27
C GLY A 282 -24.61 4.94 11.97
N ARG A 283 -24.66 4.48 10.71
CA ARG A 283 -24.08 3.20 10.26
C ARG A 283 -22.94 3.43 9.30
N TYR A 284 -22.03 2.46 9.23
CA TYR A 284 -20.86 2.53 8.37
C TYR A 284 -21.00 1.68 7.11
N TYR A 285 -20.71 2.30 5.97
CA TYR A 285 -20.74 1.71 4.65
C TYR A 285 -19.37 1.80 4.01
N THR A 286 -18.69 0.67 3.93
CA THR A 286 -17.38 0.54 3.28
C THR A 286 -17.50 0.18 1.80
N VAL A 287 -16.81 0.95 0.96
CA VAL A 287 -16.66 0.75 -0.49
C VAL A 287 -15.17 0.65 -0.80
N GLN A 288 -14.75 -0.18 -1.76
CA GLN A 288 -13.35 -0.13 -2.21
C GLN A 288 -13.04 1.22 -2.86
N ALA A 289 -11.84 1.76 -2.63
CA ALA A 289 -11.42 3.02 -3.24
C ALA A 289 -10.94 2.86 -4.69
N HIS A 290 -11.32 1.76 -5.33
CA HIS A 290 -11.20 1.55 -6.76
C HIS A 290 -12.41 0.79 -7.27
N ALA A 291 -12.65 0.93 -8.56
CA ALA A 291 -13.64 0.20 -9.31
C ALA A 291 -12.99 -0.38 -10.56
N SER A 292 -13.58 -1.43 -11.11
CA SER A 292 -13.07 -2.04 -12.34
C SER A 292 -14.16 -2.21 -13.40
N ASN A 293 -13.75 -2.22 -14.65
CA ASN A 293 -14.53 -2.72 -15.77
C ASN A 293 -13.60 -3.57 -16.66
N GLY A 294 -14.12 -4.11 -17.77
CA GLY A 294 -13.31 -4.89 -18.71
C GLY A 294 -12.14 -4.12 -19.34
N GLU A 295 -12.06 -2.79 -19.16
CA GLU A 295 -11.02 -1.92 -19.70
C GLU A 295 -9.89 -1.68 -18.69
N GLY A 296 -10.12 -1.89 -17.39
CA GLY A 296 -9.14 -1.75 -16.33
C GLY A 296 -9.70 -1.23 -15.00
N THR A 297 -8.79 -0.81 -14.13
CA THR A 297 -9.09 -0.31 -12.77
C THR A 297 -9.01 1.21 -12.72
N PHE A 298 -9.97 1.82 -12.03
CA PHE A 298 -10.09 3.26 -11.80
C PHE A 298 -10.13 3.53 -10.30
N PHE A 299 -9.35 4.50 -9.83
CA PHE A 299 -9.39 4.95 -8.45
C PHE A 299 -10.59 5.87 -8.22
N LEU A 300 -11.24 5.69 -7.08
CA LEU A 300 -12.40 6.46 -6.65
C LEU A 300 -11.96 7.51 -5.62
N ASP A 301 -12.39 8.75 -5.82
CA ASP A 301 -12.33 9.81 -4.81
C ASP A 301 -13.73 10.39 -4.63
N VAL A 302 -14.11 10.76 -3.40
CA VAL A 302 -15.44 11.33 -3.13
C VAL A 302 -15.49 12.76 -3.67
N ALA A 303 -16.32 12.98 -4.69
CA ALA A 303 -16.52 14.30 -5.28
C ALA A 303 -17.61 15.08 -4.53
N ARG A 304 -18.69 14.38 -4.13
CA ARG A 304 -19.81 14.97 -3.41
C ARG A 304 -20.48 13.93 -2.54
N LEU A 305 -20.81 14.32 -1.31
CA LEU A 305 -21.72 13.60 -0.42
C LEU A 305 -22.97 14.47 -0.24
N ALA A 306 -24.15 13.92 -0.54
CA ALA A 306 -25.41 14.63 -0.39
C ALA A 306 -26.18 14.11 0.81
N ASP A 307 -27.04 14.97 1.37
CA ASP A 307 -28.01 14.53 2.36
C ASP A 307 -28.91 13.44 1.75
N GLY A 308 -29.25 12.42 2.55
CA GLY A 308 -29.99 11.23 2.09
C GLY A 308 -29.13 10.08 1.54
N GLY A 309 -27.81 10.09 1.71
CA GLY A 309 -26.96 8.92 1.42
C GLY A 309 -26.54 8.77 -0.03
N ALA A 310 -26.76 9.78 -0.88
CA ALA A 310 -26.25 9.81 -2.24
C ALA A 310 -24.78 10.26 -2.28
N VAL A 311 -23.93 9.43 -2.85
CA VAL A 311 -22.49 9.66 -3.00
C VAL A 311 -22.15 9.77 -4.48
N THR A 312 -21.37 10.78 -4.85
CA THR A 312 -20.76 10.90 -6.18
C THR A 312 -19.25 10.76 -6.05
N TYR A 313 -18.68 9.83 -6.81
CA TYR A 313 -17.24 9.65 -6.91
C TYR A 313 -16.71 10.19 -8.24
N THR A 314 -15.50 10.76 -8.22
CA THR A 314 -14.67 10.92 -9.41
C THR A 314 -13.87 9.66 -9.67
N LEU A 315 -13.75 9.31 -10.95
CA LEU A 315 -13.03 8.16 -11.46
C LEU A 315 -11.74 8.63 -12.11
N ASP A 316 -10.62 8.20 -11.55
CA ASP A 316 -9.30 8.53 -12.06
C ASP A 316 -8.53 7.28 -12.47
N ARG A 317 -7.91 7.34 -13.64
CA ARG A 317 -7.02 6.30 -14.14
C ARG A 317 -5.83 6.96 -14.80
N CYS A 318 -4.64 6.46 -14.49
CA CYS A 318 -3.41 6.97 -15.06
C CYS A 318 -2.42 5.84 -15.37
N SER A 319 -1.58 6.06 -16.36
CA SER A 319 -0.31 5.36 -16.53
C SER A 319 0.84 6.27 -16.08
N TRP A 320 2.02 5.68 -15.91
CA TRP A 320 3.23 6.40 -15.58
C TRP A 320 4.27 6.12 -16.67
N GLY A 321 4.78 7.19 -17.26
CA GLY A 321 5.88 7.17 -18.21
C GLY A 321 7.11 7.90 -17.66
N PRO A 322 8.19 7.98 -18.45
CA PRO A 322 9.40 8.74 -18.09
C PRO A 322 9.09 10.20 -17.75
N ASP A 323 8.12 10.79 -18.45
CA ASP A 323 7.69 12.19 -18.28
C ASP A 323 6.64 12.36 -17.16
N GLY A 324 6.42 11.30 -16.37
CA GLY A 324 5.51 11.30 -15.23
C GLY A 324 4.13 10.75 -15.53
N ARG A 325 3.13 11.32 -14.86
CA ARG A 325 1.77 10.77 -14.81
C ARG A 325 0.99 11.15 -16.07
N ILE A 326 0.48 10.15 -16.79
CA ILE A 326 -0.35 10.31 -17.98
C ILE A 326 -1.78 9.91 -17.62
N ALA A 327 -2.72 10.84 -17.72
CA ALA A 327 -4.13 10.55 -17.50
C ALA A 327 -4.68 9.68 -18.64
N LEU A 328 -5.42 8.64 -18.29
CA LEU A 328 -6.04 7.74 -19.27
C LEU A 328 -7.49 8.16 -19.57
N PRO A 329 -8.08 7.66 -20.68
CA PRO A 329 -9.47 7.98 -21.05
C PRO A 329 -10.50 7.63 -19.96
N PRO A 330 -11.66 8.32 -19.94
CA PRO A 330 -12.77 7.94 -19.07
C PRO A 330 -13.26 6.51 -19.35
N PRO A 331 -13.91 5.84 -18.38
CA PRO A 331 -14.50 4.53 -18.63
C PRO A 331 -15.65 4.64 -19.63
N SER A 332 -15.73 3.71 -20.59
CA SER A 332 -16.82 3.68 -21.58
C SER A 332 -17.99 2.77 -21.19
N ALA A 333 -17.80 1.94 -20.16
CA ALA A 333 -18.76 0.95 -19.68
C ALA A 333 -19.08 1.13 -18.17
N PRO A 334 -20.23 0.61 -17.69
CA PRO A 334 -20.56 0.60 -16.28
C PRO A 334 -19.47 -0.05 -15.42
N MET A 335 -19.19 0.58 -14.29
CA MET A 335 -18.15 0.17 -13.36
C MET A 335 -18.70 -0.83 -12.35
N ALA A 336 -17.93 -1.86 -12.02
CA ALA A 336 -18.17 -2.70 -10.86
C ALA A 336 -17.56 -2.06 -9.62
N LEU A 337 -18.41 -1.71 -8.65
CA LEU A 337 -18.01 -1.23 -7.33
C LEU A 337 -18.18 -2.36 -6.31
N ASP A 338 -17.08 -2.78 -5.71
CA ASP A 338 -17.10 -3.66 -4.54
C ASP A 338 -17.59 -2.87 -3.32
N VAL A 339 -18.64 -3.37 -2.68
CA VAL A 339 -19.22 -2.83 -1.45
C VAL A 339 -19.34 -3.93 -0.41
N HIS A 340 -19.20 -3.59 0.87
CA HIS A 340 -19.14 -4.63 1.91
C HIS A 340 -20.51 -5.30 2.19
N TRP A 341 -21.61 -4.59 1.95
CA TRP A 341 -22.95 -5.02 2.36
C TRP A 341 -23.70 -5.84 1.30
N GLN A 342 -23.14 -6.01 0.09
CA GLN A 342 -23.83 -6.68 -1.00
C GLN A 342 -22.85 -7.49 -1.85
N ARG A 343 -23.33 -8.64 -2.34
CA ARG A 343 -22.70 -9.40 -3.43
C ARG A 343 -23.78 -9.83 -4.42
N PRO A 344 -23.53 -9.77 -5.74
CA PRO A 344 -22.29 -9.36 -6.44
C PRO A 344 -21.98 -7.85 -6.35
N PRO A 345 -20.79 -7.39 -6.80
CA PRO A 345 -20.45 -5.96 -6.88
C PRO A 345 -21.53 -5.14 -7.60
N LEU A 346 -21.74 -3.91 -7.12
CA LEU A 346 -22.72 -3.00 -7.71
C LEU A 346 -22.26 -2.54 -9.08
N ARG A 347 -23.14 -2.63 -10.08
CA ARG A 347 -22.90 -2.06 -11.41
C ARG A 347 -23.42 -0.63 -11.44
N VAL A 348 -22.49 0.31 -11.53
CA VAL A 348 -22.80 1.74 -11.50
C VAL A 348 -22.54 2.34 -12.87
N ALA A 349 -23.56 2.98 -13.44
CA ALA A 349 -23.42 3.75 -14.66
C ALA A 349 -22.49 4.95 -14.43
N THR A 350 -21.64 5.21 -15.41
CA THR A 350 -20.68 6.32 -15.37
C THR A 350 -21.09 7.42 -16.34
N ARG A 351 -20.86 8.66 -15.94
CA ARG A 351 -21.05 9.84 -16.78
C ARG A 351 -19.99 10.88 -16.44
N ASP A 352 -19.30 11.41 -17.44
CA ASP A 352 -18.31 12.49 -17.27
C ASP A 352 -17.25 12.18 -16.19
N ARG A 353 -16.71 10.95 -16.18
CA ARG A 353 -15.77 10.44 -15.15
C ARG A 353 -16.33 10.40 -13.74
N THR A 354 -17.65 10.37 -13.57
CA THR A 354 -18.28 10.22 -12.28
C THR A 354 -19.09 8.94 -12.18
N ALA A 355 -19.15 8.38 -10.97
CA ALA A 355 -20.03 7.28 -10.59
C ALA A 355 -20.92 7.75 -9.42
N ARG A 356 -22.21 7.41 -9.45
CA ARG A 356 -23.15 7.74 -8.39
C ARG A 356 -23.60 6.49 -7.66
N LEU A 357 -23.53 6.51 -6.34
CA LEU A 357 -23.93 5.42 -5.47
C LEU A 357 -24.98 5.93 -4.49
N GLN A 358 -26.05 5.16 -4.30
CA GLN A 358 -27.02 5.40 -3.24
C GLN A 358 -26.74 4.42 -2.10
N LEU A 359 -26.46 4.94 -0.91
CA LEU A 359 -26.33 4.11 0.29
C LEU A 359 -27.73 3.65 0.73
N PRO A 360 -27.90 2.37 1.10
CA PRO A 360 -29.19 1.87 1.54
C PRO A 360 -29.50 2.37 2.96
N GLU A 361 -30.77 2.64 3.24
CA GLU A 361 -31.22 3.12 4.57
C GLU A 361 -31.04 2.10 5.70
N ARG A 362 -30.91 0.81 5.34
CA ARG A 362 -30.67 -0.30 6.26
C ARG A 362 -29.51 -1.13 5.75
N LEU A 363 -28.62 -1.53 6.65
CA LEU A 363 -27.67 -2.60 6.39
C LEU A 363 -28.42 -3.93 6.40
N PRO A 364 -28.14 -4.85 5.46
CA PRO A 364 -28.62 -6.23 5.56
C PRO A 364 -28.08 -6.88 6.84
N ASP A 365 -28.86 -7.79 7.45
CA ASP A 365 -28.52 -8.43 8.74
C ASP A 365 -27.16 -9.18 8.73
N ALA A 366 -26.66 -9.54 7.55
CA ALA A 366 -25.37 -10.21 7.36
C ALA A 366 -24.18 -9.26 7.16
N ALA A 367 -24.40 -7.93 7.20
CA ALA A 367 -23.33 -6.95 7.04
C ALA A 367 -22.61 -6.67 8.37
N LEU A 368 -21.29 -6.42 8.29
CA LEU A 368 -20.48 -6.09 9.45
C LEU A 368 -20.89 -4.73 10.03
N ASP A 369 -21.13 -4.69 11.33
CA ASP A 369 -21.37 -3.45 12.05
C ASP A 369 -20.05 -2.88 12.58
N TYR A 370 -19.51 -1.88 11.89
CA TYR A 370 -18.27 -1.20 12.29
C TYR A 370 -18.49 -0.13 13.38
N SER A 371 -19.71 0.06 13.87
CA SER A 371 -20.02 1.07 14.89
C SER A 371 -19.45 0.77 16.28
N ARG A 372 -18.98 -0.48 16.50
CA ARG A 372 -18.38 -0.92 17.76
C ARG A 372 -17.05 -1.62 17.48
N ALA A 373 -15.99 -1.19 18.15
CA ALA A 373 -14.65 -1.79 18.09
C ALA A 373 -14.55 -3.05 18.96
#